data_AF-A0A348P4Y4-F1
#
_entry.id   AF-A0A348P4Y4-F1
#
_cell.length_a   1.000
_cell.length_b   1.000
_cell.length_c   1.000
_cell.angle_alpha   90.00
_cell.angle_beta   90.00
_cell.angle_gamma   90.00
#
_symmetry.space_group_name_H-M   'P 1'
#
loop_
_entity.id
_entity.type
_entity.pdbx_description
1 polymer ?
#
loop_
_entity_poly.entity_id
_entity_poly.type
_entity_poly.pdbx_seq_one_letter_code
_entity_poly.pdbx_strand_id
1 'polypeptide(L)'
;MLSTALLIKIIIIAAVVITAAAVVVVAVRFVKRAASSAEAQVVKELVNIVSENGMDFISEPEHPKLVSNMNRIYLPKIEKDFPDFNWDEIRRMIEKEITDKFSEKQNFEIDETAVSRYEKSGQNRKITCETAASYDDGEMKKYTCIQTLLSYINSKSLDGEQAGPQALICPSCGAPLTRFDNGDVRCEFCSTVVVGEKIWQITEIKEKP
;
A
#
# COMPACT_ATOMS: atom_id res chain seq x y z
N MET A 1 -81.95 -39.69 3.62
CA MET A 1 -81.59 -39.96 5.03
C MET A 1 -80.07 -39.99 5.13
N LEU A 2 -79.41 -38.84 5.27
CA LEU A 2 -77.97 -38.84 5.59
C LEU A 2 -77.83 -39.55 6.94
N SER A 3 -77.13 -40.69 6.97
CA SER A 3 -76.92 -41.43 8.21
C SER A 3 -76.30 -40.50 9.24
N THR A 4 -76.84 -40.46 10.45
CA THR A 4 -76.34 -39.64 11.57
C THR A 4 -74.84 -39.86 11.82
N ALA A 5 -74.35 -41.07 11.50
CA ALA A 5 -72.93 -41.40 11.53
C ALA A 5 -72.06 -40.60 10.54
N LEU A 6 -72.61 -40.22 9.37
CA LEU A 6 -71.89 -39.42 8.37
C LEU A 6 -71.80 -37.95 8.79
N LEU A 7 -72.86 -37.41 9.41
CA LEU A 7 -72.87 -36.04 9.94
C LEU A 7 -71.88 -35.87 11.10
N ILE A 8 -71.80 -36.84 12.01
CA ILE A 8 -70.83 -36.82 13.12
C ILE A 8 -69.39 -36.80 12.61
N LYS A 9 -69.07 -37.60 11.58
CA LYS A 9 -67.72 -37.63 10.98
C LYS A 9 -67.34 -36.29 10.33
N ILE A 10 -68.27 -35.64 9.64
CA ILE A 10 -68.02 -34.33 9.01
C ILE A 10 -67.75 -33.26 10.08
N ILE A 11 -68.50 -33.26 11.19
CA ILE A 11 -68.31 -32.31 12.30
C ILE A 11 -66.94 -32.49 12.95
N ILE A 12 -66.50 -33.75 13.16
CA ILE A 12 -65.18 -34.03 13.75
C ILE A 12 -64.06 -33.54 12.81
N ILE A 13 -64.16 -33.81 11.51
CA ILE A 13 -63.16 -33.33 10.53
C ILE A 13 -63.13 -31.81 10.49
N ALA A 14 -64.29 -31.15 10.47
CA ALA A 14 -64.36 -29.69 10.49
C ALA A 14 -63.73 -29.11 11.77
N ALA A 15 -63.98 -29.71 12.94
CA ALA A 15 -63.39 -29.29 14.21
C ALA A 15 -61.86 -29.44 14.21
N VAL A 16 -61.33 -30.54 13.67
CA VAL A 16 -59.88 -30.77 13.55
C VAL A 16 -59.22 -29.77 12.59
N VAL A 17 -59.89 -29.45 11.49
CA VAL A 17 -59.37 -28.45 10.54
C VAL A 17 -59.34 -27.06 11.17
N ILE A 18 -60.37 -26.68 11.93
CA ILE A 18 -60.43 -25.38 12.61
C ILE A 18 -59.35 -25.28 13.69
N THR A 19 -59.13 -26.33 14.48
CA THR A 19 -58.07 -26.32 15.51
C THR A 19 -56.68 -26.29 14.89
N ALA A 20 -56.44 -27.04 13.81
CA ALA A 20 -55.18 -26.97 13.07
C ALA A 20 -54.93 -25.56 12.50
N ALA A 21 -55.94 -24.95 11.88
CA ALA A 21 -55.83 -23.58 11.37
C ALA A 21 -55.54 -22.56 12.49
N ALA A 22 -56.18 -22.70 13.66
CA ALA A 22 -55.92 -21.84 14.81
C ALA A 22 -54.48 -21.98 15.32
N VAL A 23 -53.95 -23.20 15.40
CA VAL A 23 -52.55 -23.46 15.80
C VAL A 23 -51.58 -22.82 14.83
N VAL A 24 -51.80 -22.96 13.51
CA VAL A 24 -50.97 -22.33 12.48
C VAL A 24 -50.99 -20.80 12.63
N VAL A 25 -52.16 -20.21 12.83
CA VAL A 25 -52.29 -18.75 13.02
C VAL A 25 -51.56 -18.28 14.27
N VAL A 26 -51.65 -19.02 15.39
CA VAL A 26 -50.93 -18.69 16.63
C VAL A 26 -49.42 -18.83 16.44
N ALA A 27 -48.95 -19.90 15.79
CA ALA A 27 -47.54 -20.10 15.49
C ALA A 27 -46.98 -18.97 14.60
N VAL A 28 -47.71 -18.59 13.54
CA VAL A 28 -47.32 -17.47 12.66
C VAL A 28 -47.32 -16.14 13.43
N ARG A 29 -48.30 -15.91 14.32
CA ARG A 29 -48.33 -14.70 15.16
C ARG A 29 -47.19 -14.67 16.18
N PHE A 30 -46.81 -15.81 16.74
CA PHE A 30 -45.69 -15.91 17.67
C PHE A 30 -44.36 -15.67 16.96
N VAL A 31 -44.14 -16.28 15.79
CA VAL A 31 -42.95 -16.05 14.96
C VAL A 31 -42.87 -14.59 14.51
N LYS A 32 -43.99 -13.98 14.10
CA LYS A 32 -44.04 -12.55 13.73
C LYS A 32 -43.77 -11.62 14.91
N ARG A 33 -44.29 -11.94 16.11
CA ARG A 33 -44.04 -11.14 17.33
C ARG A 33 -42.61 -11.28 17.83
N ALA A 34 -42.00 -12.46 17.70
CA ALA A 34 -40.58 -12.69 18.02
C ALA A 34 -39.65 -11.98 17.00
N ALA A 35 -40.06 -11.90 15.73
CA ALA A 35 -39.34 -11.17 14.69
C ALA A 35 -39.54 -9.64 14.73
N SER A 36 -40.42 -9.13 15.61
CA SER A 36 -40.67 -7.70 15.81
C SER A 36 -40.17 -7.17 17.15
N SER A 37 -39.14 -7.79 17.73
CA SER A 37 -38.36 -7.15 18.80
C SER A 37 -37.61 -5.95 18.20
N ALA A 38 -37.49 -4.86 18.96
CA ALA A 38 -36.89 -3.59 18.52
C ALA A 38 -35.47 -3.73 17.93
N GLU A 39 -34.78 -4.82 18.24
CA GLU A 39 -33.43 -5.15 17.73
C GLU A 39 -33.44 -5.62 16.27
N ALA A 40 -34.49 -6.31 15.83
CA ALA A 40 -34.58 -6.81 14.45
C ALA A 40 -34.82 -5.70 13.42
N GLN A 41 -35.40 -4.58 13.84
CA GLN A 41 -35.60 -3.41 12.97
C GLN A 41 -34.27 -2.67 12.72
N VAL A 42 -33.45 -2.51 13.76
CA VAL A 42 -32.11 -1.92 13.64
C VAL A 42 -31.21 -2.81 12.78
N VAL A 43 -31.23 -4.13 12.99
CA VAL A 43 -30.45 -5.05 12.17
C VAL A 43 -30.92 -5.06 10.72
N LYS A 44 -32.23 -4.99 10.45
CA LYS A 44 -32.74 -4.88 9.07
C LYS A 44 -32.38 -3.56 8.41
N GLU A 45 -32.36 -2.46 9.15
CA GLU A 45 -31.95 -1.15 8.63
C GLU A 45 -30.44 -1.14 8.34
N LEU A 46 -29.61 -1.71 9.22
CA LEU A 46 -28.18 -1.93 8.96
C LEU A 46 -27.93 -2.88 7.79
N VAL A 47 -28.69 -3.97 7.67
CA VAL A 47 -28.59 -4.92 6.55
C VAL A 47 -29.04 -4.26 5.26
N ASN A 48 -30.07 -3.41 5.27
CA ASN A 48 -30.48 -2.66 4.09
C ASN A 48 -29.43 -1.60 3.72
N ILE A 49 -28.82 -0.91 4.69
CA ILE A 49 -27.70 0.01 4.43
C ILE A 49 -26.50 -0.75 3.84
N VAL A 50 -26.23 -1.98 4.29
CA VAL A 50 -25.18 -2.86 3.77
C VAL A 50 -25.55 -3.48 2.41
N SER A 51 -26.83 -3.68 2.13
CA SER A 51 -27.31 -4.31 0.90
C SER A 51 -27.60 -3.30 -0.23
N GLU A 52 -27.96 -2.06 0.09
CA GLU A 52 -28.02 -0.95 -0.88
C GLU A 52 -26.61 -0.43 -1.19
N ASN A 53 -25.73 -0.37 -0.17
CA ASN A 53 -24.29 -0.19 -0.39
C ASN A 53 -23.62 -1.56 -0.51
N GLY A 54 -24.09 -2.38 -1.45
CA GLY A 54 -23.44 -3.63 -1.82
C GLY A 54 -21.93 -3.40 -1.84
N MET A 55 -21.26 -3.90 -0.80
CA MET A 55 -19.81 -3.86 -0.69
C MET A 55 -19.28 -4.79 -1.77
N ASP A 56 -19.12 -4.25 -2.96
CA ASP A 56 -18.09 -4.68 -3.87
C ASP A 56 -16.76 -4.47 -3.15
N PHE A 57 -16.31 -5.55 -2.51
CA PHE A 57 -14.94 -5.68 -2.05
C PHE A 57 -14.04 -5.45 -3.27
N ILE A 58 -13.21 -4.41 -3.20
CA ILE A 58 -12.31 -3.87 -4.23
C ILE A 58 -13.01 -2.91 -5.22
N SER A 59 -13.64 -1.85 -4.72
CA SER A 59 -13.58 -0.57 -5.45
C SER A 59 -12.17 -0.02 -5.25
N GLU A 60 -11.31 -0.19 -6.25
CA GLU A 60 -10.06 0.58 -6.30
C GLU A 60 -10.42 2.06 -6.20
N PRO A 61 -9.70 2.84 -5.36
CA PRO A 61 -10.13 4.16 -4.98
C PRO A 61 -10.28 5.03 -6.24
N GLU A 62 -11.44 5.67 -6.44
CA GLU A 62 -11.65 6.60 -7.57
C GLU A 62 -10.72 7.84 -7.50
N HIS A 63 -10.02 8.01 -6.38
CA HIS A 63 -9.12 9.12 -6.10
C HIS A 63 -7.67 8.66 -5.94
N PRO A 64 -6.69 9.48 -6.37
CA PRO A 64 -5.28 9.18 -6.22
C PRO A 64 -4.91 8.90 -4.77
N LYS A 65 -4.10 7.85 -4.56
CA LYS A 65 -3.60 7.49 -3.23
C LYS A 65 -2.80 8.68 -2.69
N LEU A 66 -3.12 9.15 -1.49
CA LEU A 66 -2.38 10.22 -0.84
C LEU A 66 -0.99 9.74 -0.46
N VAL A 67 0.04 10.50 -0.83
CA VAL A 67 1.40 10.28 -0.33
C VAL A 67 1.54 10.86 1.08
N SER A 68 2.37 10.24 1.91
CA SER A 68 2.81 10.84 3.17
C SER A 68 3.77 12.00 2.88
N ASN A 69 3.23 13.16 2.50
CA ASN A 69 4.04 14.34 2.21
C ASN A 69 4.55 14.97 3.51
N MET A 70 5.80 14.65 3.85
CA MET A 70 6.51 15.16 5.03
C MET A 70 7.64 16.12 4.65
N ASN A 71 7.58 16.70 3.44
CA ASN A 71 8.60 17.61 2.91
C ASN A 71 8.94 18.74 3.89
N ARG A 72 7.93 19.37 4.49
CA ARG A 72 8.09 20.48 5.45
C ARG A 72 8.94 20.12 6.68
N ILE A 73 8.97 18.84 7.05
CA ILE A 73 9.68 18.35 8.24
C ILE A 73 11.06 17.82 7.87
N TYR A 74 11.20 17.15 6.73
CA TYR A 74 12.42 16.46 6.36
C TYR A 74 13.34 17.26 5.44
N LEU A 75 12.82 18.02 4.47
CA LEU A 75 13.67 18.80 3.57
C LEU A 75 14.59 19.78 4.31
N PRO A 76 14.12 20.60 5.29
CA PRO A 76 15.02 21.50 6.02
C PRO A 76 16.10 20.76 6.83
N LYS A 77 15.81 19.53 7.27
CA LYS A 77 16.79 18.69 7.97
C LYS A 77 17.83 18.17 7.00
N ILE A 78 17.39 17.66 5.85
CA ILE A 78 18.26 17.14 4.80
C ILE A 78 19.17 18.25 4.26
N GLU A 79 18.63 19.41 3.91
CA GLU A 79 19.40 20.57 3.43
C GLU A 79 20.42 21.05 4.46
N LYS A 80 20.08 21.01 5.75
CA LYS A 80 21.03 21.32 6.83
C LYS A 80 22.19 20.32 6.91
N ASP A 81 21.93 19.04 6.64
CA ASP A 81 22.95 17.99 6.66
C ASP A 81 23.74 17.90 5.34
N PHE A 82 23.11 18.27 4.23
CA PHE A 82 23.61 18.20 2.86
C PHE A 82 23.24 19.50 2.12
N PRO A 83 24.05 20.56 2.24
CA PRO A 83 23.77 21.84 1.60
C PRO A 83 23.68 21.76 0.07
N ASP A 84 24.36 20.77 -0.52
CA ASP A 84 24.33 20.51 -1.97
C ASP A 84 23.13 19.66 -2.41
N PHE A 85 22.27 19.23 -1.48
CA PHE A 85 21.08 18.44 -1.82
C PHE A 85 20.05 19.30 -2.54
N ASN A 86 19.72 18.91 -3.77
CA ASN A 86 18.67 19.53 -4.56
C ASN A 86 17.45 18.61 -4.68
N TRP A 87 16.37 18.93 -3.97
CA TRP A 87 15.14 18.14 -4.02
C TRP A 87 14.55 18.05 -5.43
N ASP A 88 14.56 19.13 -6.22
CA ASP A 88 13.94 19.15 -7.54
C ASP A 88 14.72 18.28 -8.56
N GLU A 89 16.03 18.18 -8.40
CA GLU A 89 16.85 17.26 -9.20
C GLU A 89 16.59 15.81 -8.81
N ILE A 90 16.61 15.52 -7.51
CA ILE A 90 16.35 14.18 -6.98
C ILE A 90 14.93 13.72 -7.32
N ARG A 91 13.94 14.59 -7.21
CA ARG A 91 12.56 14.32 -7.61
C ARG A 91 12.47 13.94 -9.08
N ARG A 92 13.08 14.72 -9.98
CA ARG A 92 13.08 14.41 -11.41
C ARG A 92 13.78 13.09 -11.73
N MET A 93 14.87 12.78 -11.03
CA MET A 93 15.55 11.49 -11.15
C MET A 93 14.64 10.33 -10.72
N ILE A 94 13.95 10.47 -9.58
CA ILE A 94 13.01 9.46 -9.07
C ILE A 94 11.85 9.27 -10.05
N GLU A 95 11.21 10.35 -10.49
CA GLU A 95 10.07 10.30 -11.40
C GLU A 95 10.45 9.64 -12.72
N LYS A 96 11.61 9.98 -13.28
CA LYS A 96 12.14 9.33 -14.47
C LYS A 96 12.35 7.82 -14.26
N GLU A 97 13.05 7.43 -13.20
CA GLU A 97 13.33 6.01 -12.93
C GLU A 97 12.04 5.21 -12.69
N ILE A 98 11.04 5.81 -12.05
CA ILE A 98 9.71 5.22 -11.88
C ILE A 98 9.03 5.07 -13.24
N THR A 99 8.98 6.12 -14.06
CA THR A 99 8.38 6.04 -15.40
C THR A 99 9.06 4.97 -16.25
N ASP A 100 10.39 4.87 -16.22
CA ASP A 100 11.14 3.86 -16.95
C ASP A 100 10.81 2.44 -16.43
N LYS A 101 10.75 2.26 -15.10
CA LYS A 101 10.47 0.98 -14.45
C LYS A 101 9.04 0.47 -14.65
N PHE A 102 8.07 1.36 -14.80
CA PHE A 102 6.64 1.05 -14.98
C PHE A 102 6.14 1.37 -16.41
N SER A 103 7.05 1.40 -17.39
CA SER A 103 6.76 1.76 -18.77
C SER A 103 5.87 0.74 -19.49
N GLU A 104 5.72 -0.47 -18.95
CA GLU A 104 4.81 -1.49 -19.42
C GLU A 104 3.33 -1.17 -19.14
N LYS A 105 3.05 -0.25 -18.19
CA LYS A 105 1.71 0.17 -17.83
C LYS A 105 1.19 1.20 -18.84
N GLN A 106 -0.05 1.04 -19.29
CA GLN A 106 -0.67 1.98 -20.21
C GLN A 106 -1.01 3.28 -19.48
N ASN A 107 -0.70 4.43 -20.11
CA ASN A 107 -1.07 5.76 -19.60
C ASN A 107 -0.60 6.02 -18.15
N PHE A 108 0.62 5.60 -17.84
CA PHE A 108 1.21 5.81 -16.52
C PHE A 108 1.50 7.30 -16.27
N GLU A 109 0.84 7.88 -15.28
CA GLU A 109 0.91 9.29 -14.91
C GLU A 109 1.34 9.42 -13.44
N ILE A 110 2.31 10.29 -13.17
CA ILE A 110 2.75 10.59 -11.80
C ILE A 110 2.02 11.84 -11.32
N ASP A 111 1.36 11.73 -10.17
CA ASP A 111 0.58 12.82 -9.57
C ASP A 111 1.45 13.66 -8.61
N GLU A 112 2.03 13.00 -7.61
CA GLU A 112 2.80 13.67 -6.55
C GLU A 112 3.96 12.80 -6.07
N THR A 113 5.14 13.40 -5.95
CA THR A 113 6.32 12.79 -5.34
C THR A 113 6.71 13.60 -4.10
N ALA A 114 6.82 12.96 -2.95
CA ALA A 114 7.18 13.61 -1.70
C ALA A 114 8.09 12.74 -0.81
N VAL A 115 8.90 13.39 0.02
CA VAL A 115 9.68 12.74 1.07
C VAL A 115 8.74 12.31 2.19
N SER A 116 8.72 11.01 2.49
CA SER A 116 7.93 10.45 3.59
C SER A 116 8.76 10.17 4.84
N ARG A 117 10.07 9.95 4.70
CA ARG A 117 10.96 9.65 5.82
C ARG A 117 12.42 10.04 5.54
N TYR A 118 13.11 10.43 6.58
CA TYR A 118 14.56 10.61 6.58
C TYR A 118 15.20 9.98 7.81
N GLU A 119 16.16 9.09 7.61
CA GLU A 119 16.83 8.32 8.65
C GLU A 119 18.35 8.51 8.63
N LYS A 120 18.93 8.59 9.83
CA LYS A 120 20.38 8.65 10.06
C LYS A 120 20.78 7.49 10.95
N SER A 121 21.68 6.63 10.47
CA SER A 121 22.26 5.56 11.29
C SER A 121 23.75 5.48 11.01
N GLY A 122 24.59 5.89 11.98
CA GLY A 122 26.04 5.99 11.80
C GLY A 122 26.43 6.92 10.64
N GLN A 123 27.16 6.38 9.66
CA GLN A 123 27.48 7.09 8.42
C GLN A 123 26.38 6.97 7.34
N ASN A 124 25.43 6.05 7.50
CA ASN A 124 24.38 5.82 6.51
C ASN A 124 23.28 6.88 6.61
N ARG A 125 22.81 7.32 5.44
CA ARG A 125 21.74 8.31 5.30
C ARG A 125 20.76 7.77 4.29
N LYS A 126 19.50 7.70 4.69
CA LYS A 126 18.43 7.14 3.86
C LYS A 126 17.27 8.12 3.79
N ILE A 127 16.79 8.37 2.58
CA ILE A 127 15.58 9.14 2.32
C ILE A 127 14.58 8.19 1.69
N THR A 128 13.40 8.09 2.29
CA THR A 128 12.27 7.39 1.68
C THR A 128 11.36 8.43 1.06
N CYS A 129 11.07 8.23 -0.22
CA CYS A 129 10.10 9.01 -0.97
C CYS A 129 8.88 8.13 -1.28
N GLU A 130 7.73 8.76 -1.36
CA GLU A 130 6.48 8.17 -1.81
C GLU A 130 5.99 8.94 -3.03
N THR A 131 5.58 8.18 -4.04
CA THR A 131 5.11 8.71 -5.32
C THR A 131 3.71 8.17 -5.58
N ALA A 132 2.71 9.03 -5.66
CA ALA A 132 1.39 8.69 -6.14
C ALA A 132 1.42 8.66 -7.66
N ALA A 133 0.90 7.59 -8.23
CA ALA A 133 0.78 7.45 -9.67
C ALA A 133 -0.52 6.73 -10.03
N SER A 134 -0.94 6.92 -11.27
CA SER A 134 -2.11 6.28 -11.83
C SER A 134 -1.83 5.70 -13.21
N TYR A 135 -2.54 4.64 -13.58
CA TYR A 135 -2.38 3.97 -14.87
C TYR A 135 -3.66 3.26 -15.29
N ASP A 136 -3.81 2.97 -16.58
CA ASP A 136 -4.97 2.27 -17.12
C ASP A 136 -4.72 0.75 -17.11
N ASP A 137 -5.65 -0.03 -16.54
CA ASP A 137 -5.63 -1.51 -16.55
C ASP A 137 -6.66 -2.08 -17.53
N GLY A 138 -6.86 -1.39 -18.65
CA GLY A 138 -7.77 -1.77 -19.74
C GLY A 138 -9.23 -1.35 -19.53
N GLU A 139 -9.81 -1.60 -18.35
CA GLU A 139 -11.21 -1.24 -18.05
C GLU A 139 -11.34 -0.05 -17.11
N MET A 140 -10.39 0.14 -16.19
CA MET A 140 -10.42 1.16 -15.15
C MET A 140 -9.05 1.82 -14.95
N LYS A 141 -9.06 3.08 -14.51
CA LYS A 141 -7.88 3.81 -14.04
C LYS A 141 -7.55 3.34 -12.62
N LYS A 142 -6.37 2.76 -12.44
CA LYS A 142 -5.84 2.31 -11.16
C LYS A 142 -4.98 3.38 -10.53
N TYR A 143 -4.95 3.41 -9.20
CA TYR A 143 -4.12 4.33 -8.43
C TYR A 143 -3.19 3.55 -7.50
N THR A 144 -1.92 3.91 -7.52
CA THR A 144 -0.87 3.23 -6.77
C THR A 144 0.03 4.22 -6.03
N CYS A 145 0.75 3.71 -5.03
CA CYS A 145 1.72 4.45 -4.25
C CYS A 145 3.04 3.69 -4.33
N ILE A 146 4.07 4.34 -4.87
CA ILE A 146 5.38 3.76 -5.08
C ILE A 146 6.32 4.33 -4.04
N GLN A 147 6.98 3.44 -3.29
CA GLN A 147 7.99 3.79 -2.32
C GLN A 147 9.38 3.66 -2.94
N THR A 148 10.14 4.74 -2.90
CA THR A 148 11.52 4.80 -3.40
C THR A 148 12.47 5.07 -2.23
N LEU A 149 13.54 4.28 -2.11
CA LEU A 149 14.58 4.45 -1.11
C LEU A 149 15.86 4.99 -1.76
N LEU A 150 16.27 6.19 -1.34
CA LEU A 150 17.55 6.77 -1.69
C LEU A 150 18.55 6.55 -0.55
N SER A 151 19.74 6.10 -0.92
CA SER A 151 20.85 5.97 0.02
C SER A 151 21.99 6.89 -0.40
N TYR A 152 22.61 7.56 0.58
CA TYR A 152 23.82 8.34 0.35
C TYR A 152 25.03 7.42 0.38
N ILE A 153 25.55 7.08 -0.80
CA ILE A 153 26.60 6.07 -0.98
C ILE A 153 27.79 6.65 -1.73
N ASN A 154 28.93 5.97 -1.69
CA ASN A 154 30.12 6.39 -2.42
C ASN A 154 29.94 6.02 -3.91
N SER A 155 30.20 6.94 -4.85
CA SER A 155 30.02 6.70 -6.29
C SER A 155 30.90 5.55 -6.82
N LYS A 156 31.94 5.18 -6.07
CA LYS A 156 32.84 4.05 -6.38
C LYS A 156 32.46 2.76 -5.66
N SER A 157 31.36 2.74 -4.92
CA SER A 157 30.81 1.52 -4.31
C SER A 157 29.56 1.06 -5.05
N LEU A 158 29.75 0.57 -6.26
CA LEU A 158 28.79 -0.19 -7.04
C LEU A 158 29.67 -1.26 -7.70
N ASP A 159 29.63 -2.54 -7.34
CA ASP A 159 28.45 -3.40 -7.35
C ASP A 159 28.50 -4.43 -6.21
N GLY A 160 27.35 -4.97 -5.80
CA GLY A 160 27.22 -5.90 -4.67
C GLY A 160 28.02 -7.19 -4.82
N GLU A 161 28.46 -7.72 -3.67
CA GLU A 161 28.82 -9.11 -3.27
C GLU A 161 29.53 -10.09 -4.26
N GLN A 162 29.83 -9.74 -5.51
CA GLN A 162 30.51 -10.57 -6.51
C GLN A 162 31.37 -9.76 -7.51
N ALA A 163 31.71 -8.50 -7.23
CA ALA A 163 32.71 -7.79 -8.03
C ALA A 163 34.12 -8.24 -7.59
N GLY A 164 34.81 -8.99 -8.47
CA GLY A 164 36.21 -9.34 -8.30
C GLY A 164 37.11 -8.12 -8.07
N PRO A 165 38.39 -8.31 -7.69
CA PRO A 165 39.27 -7.25 -7.24
C PRO A 165 39.70 -6.35 -8.40
N GLN A 166 38.82 -5.46 -8.85
CA GLN A 166 39.24 -4.29 -9.61
C GLN A 166 39.87 -3.36 -8.59
N ALA A 167 41.18 -3.53 -8.41
CA ALA A 167 41.97 -2.70 -7.52
C ALA A 167 41.85 -1.24 -7.97
N LEU A 168 41.16 -0.44 -7.18
CA LEU A 168 41.09 1.01 -7.35
C LEU A 168 42.53 1.55 -7.36
N ILE A 169 42.93 2.30 -8.39
CA ILE A 169 44.30 2.80 -8.49
C ILE A 169 44.39 4.16 -7.77
N CYS A 170 45.39 4.33 -6.91
CA CYS A 170 45.67 5.58 -6.23
C CYS A 170 46.12 6.65 -7.25
N PRO A 171 45.45 7.81 -7.35
CA PRO A 171 45.80 8.85 -8.31
C PRO A 171 47.14 9.55 -8.00
N SER A 172 47.63 9.41 -6.77
CA SER A 172 48.86 10.06 -6.30
C SER A 172 50.11 9.21 -6.58
N CYS A 173 50.01 7.88 -6.52
CA CYS A 173 51.18 7.00 -6.63
C CYS A 173 50.98 5.76 -7.51
N GLY A 174 49.79 5.54 -8.07
CA GLY A 174 49.47 4.37 -8.89
C GLY A 174 49.29 3.06 -8.11
N ALA A 175 49.37 3.09 -6.78
CA ALA A 175 49.21 1.87 -5.97
C ALA A 175 47.76 1.37 -5.96
N PRO A 176 47.55 0.04 -5.96
CA PRO A 176 46.22 -0.54 -5.77
C PRO A 176 45.68 -0.22 -4.37
N LEU A 177 44.44 0.23 -4.27
CA LEU A 177 43.73 0.53 -3.04
C LEU A 177 42.91 -0.68 -2.61
N THR A 178 43.08 -1.09 -1.37
CA THR A 178 42.26 -2.09 -0.68
C THR A 178 41.06 -1.41 -0.02
N ARG A 179 39.91 -2.09 0.00
CA ARG A 179 38.67 -1.58 0.61
C ARG A 179 38.86 -1.50 2.12
N PHE A 180 38.52 -0.38 2.75
CA PHE A 180 38.52 -0.24 4.20
C PHE A 180 37.10 -0.11 4.74
N ASP A 181 36.88 -0.69 5.92
CA ASP A 181 35.56 -0.91 6.54
C ASP A 181 34.89 0.40 7.03
N ASN A 182 35.63 1.52 7.01
CA ASN A 182 35.25 2.78 7.66
C ASN A 182 34.81 3.89 6.69
N GLY A 183 34.66 3.60 5.40
CA GLY A 183 34.14 4.54 4.40
C GLY A 183 35.14 5.56 3.84
N ASP A 184 36.34 5.66 4.44
CA ASP A 184 37.46 6.43 3.93
C ASP A 184 38.51 5.47 3.33
N VAL A 185 38.85 5.65 2.04
CA VAL A 185 39.90 4.84 1.39
C VAL A 185 41.23 5.57 1.54
N ARG A 186 42.14 5.09 2.40
CA ARG A 186 43.50 5.65 2.52
C ARG A 186 44.49 4.77 1.76
N CYS A 187 45.30 5.36 0.89
CA CYS A 187 46.39 4.63 0.27
C CYS A 187 47.47 4.27 1.30
N GLU A 188 47.79 2.98 1.44
CA GLU A 188 48.82 2.50 2.37
C GLU A 188 50.24 2.92 1.97
N PHE A 189 50.47 3.21 0.69
CA PHE A 189 51.79 3.52 0.14
C PHE A 189 52.16 4.99 0.25
N CYS A 190 51.25 5.90 -0.13
CA CYS A 190 51.52 7.35 -0.13
C CYS A 190 50.66 8.12 0.89
N SER A 191 49.86 7.43 1.70
CA SER A 191 48.96 8.02 2.69
C SER A 191 47.92 8.99 2.12
N THR A 192 47.74 9.04 0.79
CA THR A 192 46.71 9.88 0.16
C THR A 192 45.33 9.35 0.53
N VAL A 193 44.50 10.21 1.08
CA VAL A 193 43.09 9.91 1.35
C VAL A 193 42.31 10.08 0.06
N VAL A 194 41.74 8.98 -0.41
CA VAL A 194 40.84 8.94 -1.57
C VAL A 194 39.42 9.00 -1.03
N VAL A 195 38.91 10.22 -0.89
CA VAL A 195 37.49 10.44 -0.62
C VAL A 195 36.76 10.22 -1.94
N GLY A 196 36.12 9.07 -2.10
CA GLY A 196 35.22 8.89 -3.23
C GLY A 196 34.01 9.82 -3.08
N GLU A 197 33.58 10.44 -4.17
CA GLU A 197 32.46 11.36 -4.21
C GLU A 197 31.19 10.64 -3.75
N LYS A 198 30.55 11.09 -2.66
CA LYS A 198 29.32 10.48 -2.17
C LYS A 198 28.15 11.11 -2.92
N ILE A 199 27.27 10.28 -3.48
CA ILE A 199 26.11 10.69 -4.26
C ILE A 199 24.84 10.05 -3.72
N TRP A 200 23.72 10.70 -3.95
CA TRP A 200 22.41 10.12 -3.69
C TRP A 200 22.06 9.15 -4.81
N GLN A 201 21.81 7.89 -4.45
CA GLN A 201 21.43 6.87 -5.40
C GLN A 201 20.14 6.19 -5.00
N ILE A 202 19.29 5.93 -5.98
CA ILE A 202 18.10 5.10 -5.81
C ILE A 202 18.57 3.66 -5.61
N THR A 203 18.31 3.14 -4.41
CA THR A 203 18.69 1.78 -4.01
C THR A 203 17.53 0.79 -4.14
N GLU A 204 16.30 1.28 -4.03
CA GLU A 204 15.13 0.42 -4.05
C GLU A 204 13.91 1.19 -4.55
N ILE A 205 13.08 0.53 -5.35
CA ILE A 205 11.77 1.02 -5.79
C ILE A 205 10.77 -0.12 -5.63
N LYS A 206 9.73 0.11 -4.85
CA LYS A 206 8.68 -0.87 -4.54
C LYS A 206 7.30 -0.25 -4.67
N GLU A 207 6.38 -0.95 -5.33
CA GLU A 207 4.96 -0.61 -5.29
C GLU A 207 4.39 -1.02 -3.93
N LYS A 208 3.64 -0.14 -3.27
CA LYS A 208 2.91 -0.49 -2.05
C LYS A 208 1.63 -1.25 -2.44
N PRO A 209 1.34 -2.39 -1.78
CA PRO A 209 0.12 -3.16 -2.04
C PRO A 209 -1.15 -2.35 -1.74
#